data_AF-A0A3P5XXF9-F1
#
_entry.id   AF-A0A3P5XXF9-F1
#
_cell.length_a   1.000
_cell.length_b   1.000
_cell.length_c   1.000
_cell.angle_alpha   90.00
_cell.angle_beta   90.00
_cell.angle_gamma   90.00
#
_symmetry.space_group_name_H-M   'P 1'
#
loop_
_entity.id
_entity.type
_entity.pdbx_description
1 polymer ?
#
loop_
_entity_poly.entity_id
_entity_poly.type
_entity_poly.pdbx_seq_one_letter_code
_entity_poly.pdbx_strand_id
1 'polypeptide(L)'
;MPTELERQIAALMAKAMALVCVRNTRLENLHAGPGVISHTGDYSDVTVTDATGRRIPWSEVSRISDDEMRELMREIVNRLYTFQLRVGEEEFRDYLDRQLTSTWNWDQPRLDWKLAGRKLRKRKGTDAAEPPVPESDVS
;
A
#
# COMPACT_ATOMS: atom_id res chain seq x y z
N MET A 1 -5.92 -27.32 -9.76
CA MET A 1 -6.24 -26.80 -8.40
C MET A 1 -4.95 -26.73 -7.61
N PRO A 2 -4.64 -25.60 -6.94
CA PRO A 2 -3.41 -25.46 -6.17
C PRO A 2 -3.33 -26.49 -5.03
N THR A 3 -2.15 -27.08 -4.88
CA THR A 3 -1.74 -27.94 -3.77
C THR A 3 -1.69 -27.17 -2.46
N GLU A 4 -1.67 -27.89 -1.35
CA GLU A 4 -1.54 -27.28 -0.02
C GLU A 4 -0.23 -26.49 0.14
N LEU A 5 0.88 -27.04 -0.37
CA LEU A 5 2.17 -26.36 -0.33
C LEU A 5 2.13 -25.04 -1.12
N GLU A 6 1.52 -25.02 -2.30
CA GLU A 6 1.36 -23.79 -3.09
C GLU A 6 0.52 -22.75 -2.36
N ARG A 7 -0.55 -23.16 -1.66
CA ARG A 7 -1.37 -22.26 -0.84
C ARG A 7 -0.58 -21.67 0.33
N GLN A 8 0.22 -22.49 1.02
CA GLN A 8 1.06 -22.03 2.12
C GLN A 8 2.12 -21.02 1.65
N ILE A 9 2.79 -21.32 0.53
CA ILE A 9 3.76 -20.41 -0.09
C ILE A 9 3.08 -19.10 -0.49
N ALA A 10 1.95 -19.16 -1.20
CA ALA A 10 1.22 -17.97 -1.63
C ALA A 10 0.76 -17.11 -0.43
N ALA A 11 0.30 -17.73 0.66
CA ALA A 11 -0.13 -17.03 1.86
C ALA A 11 1.05 -16.31 2.55
N LEU A 12 2.21 -16.98 2.65
CA LEU A 12 3.43 -16.38 3.20
C LEU A 12 3.89 -15.19 2.34
N MET A 13 3.96 -15.39 1.02
CA MET A 13 4.38 -14.36 0.08
C MET A 13 3.41 -13.18 0.06
N ALA A 14 2.09 -13.41 0.12
CA ALA A 14 1.10 -12.33 0.17
C ALA A 14 1.28 -11.43 1.39
N LYS A 15 1.52 -12.03 2.57
CA LYS A 15 1.79 -11.29 3.81
C LYS A 15 3.11 -10.52 3.72
N ALA A 16 4.16 -11.15 3.19
CA ALA A 16 5.47 -10.51 3.03
C ALA A 16 5.41 -9.32 2.06
N MET A 17 4.76 -9.49 0.91
CA MET A 17 4.56 -8.42 -0.07
C MET A 17 3.70 -7.29 0.49
N ALA A 18 2.60 -7.60 1.18
CA ALA A 18 1.75 -6.58 1.80
C ALA A 18 2.52 -5.78 2.87
N LEU A 19 3.32 -6.46 3.70
CA LEU A 19 4.11 -5.80 4.73
C LEU A 19 5.18 -4.89 4.11
N VAL A 20 5.99 -5.41 3.19
CA VAL A 20 7.16 -4.72 2.65
C VAL A 20 6.78 -3.68 1.61
N CYS A 21 5.84 -3.98 0.71
CA CYS A 21 5.52 -3.16 -0.46
C CYS A 21 4.30 -2.27 -0.27
N VAL A 22 3.52 -2.44 0.81
CA VAL A 22 2.32 -1.62 1.07
C VAL A 22 2.35 -0.99 2.45
N ARG A 23 2.37 -1.79 3.53
CA ARG A 23 2.28 -1.25 4.90
C ARG A 23 3.47 -0.36 5.24
N ASN A 24 4.69 -0.82 4.99
CA ASN A 24 5.93 -0.11 5.31
C ASN A 24 6.30 0.93 4.25
N THR A 25 5.31 1.69 3.77
CA THR A 25 5.48 2.72 2.75
C THR A 25 4.87 4.05 3.22
N ARG A 26 4.66 5.00 2.29
CA ARG A 26 3.93 6.26 2.58
C ARG A 26 2.55 6.04 3.20
N LEU A 27 1.95 4.85 3.03
CA LEU A 27 0.70 4.50 3.68
C LEU A 27 0.76 4.63 5.21
N GLU A 28 1.89 4.27 5.83
CA GLU A 28 2.07 4.42 7.28
C GLU A 28 2.07 5.91 7.68
N ASN A 29 2.67 6.78 6.87
CA ASN A 29 2.65 8.23 7.12
C ASN A 29 1.24 8.82 6.99
N LEU A 30 0.42 8.31 6.06
CA LEU A 30 -0.98 8.74 5.89
C LEU A 30 -1.89 8.30 7.04
N HIS A 31 -1.48 7.25 7.75
CA HIS A 31 -2.18 6.69 8.88
C HIS A 31 -1.60 7.14 10.23
N ALA A 32 -0.40 7.71 10.23
CA ALA A 32 0.24 8.23 11.42
C ALA A 32 -0.51 9.46 11.94
N GLY A 33 -0.72 9.49 13.26
CA GLY A 33 -1.37 10.59 13.94
C GLY A 33 -2.10 10.10 15.19
N PRO A 34 -2.36 10.99 16.16
CA PRO A 34 -3.17 10.62 17.30
C PRO A 34 -4.61 10.34 16.84
N GLY A 35 -5.18 9.25 17.35
CA GLY A 35 -6.62 9.03 17.28
C GLY A 35 -7.38 10.10 18.06
N VAL A 36 -8.65 10.29 17.73
CA VAL A 36 -9.56 11.16 18.48
C VAL A 36 -10.34 10.35 19.51
N ILE A 37 -10.75 11.02 20.58
CA ILE A 37 -11.65 10.43 21.58
C ILE A 37 -13.08 10.84 21.24
N SER A 38 -13.97 9.85 21.19
CA SER A 38 -15.42 10.06 21.09
C SER A 38 -16.08 9.58 22.39
N HIS A 39 -17.01 10.37 22.91
CA HIS A 39 -17.82 10.01 24.07
C HIS A 39 -19.07 9.19 23.70
N THR A 40 -19.53 9.29 22.43
CA THR A 40 -20.66 8.50 21.91
C THR A 40 -20.22 7.15 21.35
N GLY A 41 -18.94 7.01 20.99
CA GLY A 41 -18.35 5.79 20.41
C GLY A 41 -18.55 5.64 18.91
N ASP A 42 -19.52 6.35 18.32
CA ASP A 42 -19.76 6.42 16.87
C ASP A 42 -19.09 7.62 16.19
N TYR A 43 -18.31 8.40 16.96
CA TYR A 43 -17.59 9.59 16.50
C TYR A 43 -18.46 10.73 15.95
N SER A 44 -19.79 10.67 16.14
CA SER A 44 -20.70 11.75 15.75
C SER A 44 -20.48 13.04 16.54
N ASP A 45 -19.84 12.95 17.70
CA ASP A 45 -19.46 14.07 18.57
C ASP A 45 -18.09 14.68 18.24
N VAL A 46 -17.36 14.16 17.25
CA VAL A 46 -16.04 14.66 16.87
C VAL A 46 -16.10 15.46 15.57
N THR A 47 -15.50 16.67 15.58
CA THR A 47 -15.37 17.53 14.39
C THR A 47 -13.96 18.07 14.24
N VAL A 48 -13.45 18.15 13.01
CA VAL A 48 -12.22 18.90 12.66
C VAL A 48 -12.61 20.29 12.20
N THR A 49 -11.90 21.31 12.67
CA THR A 49 -12.06 22.69 12.18
C THR A 49 -10.85 23.06 11.35
N ASP A 50 -11.05 23.43 10.09
CA ASP A 50 -9.97 23.88 9.22
C ASP A 50 -9.60 25.35 9.46
N ALA A 51 -8.56 25.82 8.76
CA ALA A 51 -8.06 27.20 8.92
C ALA A 51 -9.06 28.29 8.50
N THR A 52 -10.12 27.93 7.77
CA THR A 52 -11.20 28.86 7.38
C THR A 52 -12.34 28.89 8.41
N GLY A 53 -12.26 28.05 9.46
CA GLY A 53 -13.31 27.91 10.47
C GLY A 53 -14.41 26.93 10.06
N ARG A 54 -14.27 26.21 8.94
CA ARG A 54 -15.22 25.18 8.54
C ARG A 54 -15.12 23.98 9.48
N ARG A 55 -16.24 23.57 10.07
CA ARG A 55 -16.36 22.35 10.86
C ARG A 55 -16.72 21.19 9.94
N ILE A 56 -15.92 20.13 9.99
CA ILE A 56 -16.08 18.92 9.18
C ILE A 56 -16.30 17.75 10.15
N PRO A 57 -17.38 16.95 10.00
CA PRO A 57 -17.57 15.73 10.78
C PRO A 57 -16.37 14.79 10.65
N TRP A 58 -15.97 14.13 11.75
CA TRP A 58 -14.83 13.20 11.72
C TRP A 58 -14.99 12.05 10.71
N SER A 59 -16.23 11.65 10.40
CA SER A 59 -16.58 10.67 9.37
C SER A 59 -16.36 11.16 7.93
N GLU A 60 -16.21 12.47 7.71
CA GLU A 60 -16.04 13.09 6.39
C GLU A 60 -14.60 13.60 6.16
N VAL A 61 -13.75 13.54 7.18
CA VAL A 61 -12.34 13.91 7.07
C VAL A 61 -11.59 12.86 6.24
N SER A 62 -10.74 13.32 5.33
CA SER A 62 -9.83 12.43 4.60
C SER A 62 -8.75 11.88 5.52
N ARG A 63 -9.03 10.74 6.16
CA ARG A 63 -8.16 10.02 7.11
C ARG A 63 -8.26 8.51 6.91
N ILE A 64 -7.38 7.77 7.58
CA ILE A 64 -7.46 6.30 7.68
C ILE A 64 -7.40 5.91 9.17
N SER A 65 -8.52 5.43 9.73
CA SER A 65 -8.56 4.84 11.08
C SER A 65 -7.79 3.53 11.18
N ASP A 66 -7.53 3.09 12.42
CA ASP A 66 -7.00 1.76 12.71
C ASP A 66 -7.87 0.63 12.15
N ASP A 67 -9.19 0.78 12.22
CA ASP A 67 -10.12 -0.21 11.69
C ASP A 67 -10.13 -0.22 10.17
N GLU A 68 -10.25 0.95 9.51
CA GLU A 68 -10.15 1.06 8.05
C GLU A 68 -8.80 0.54 7.54
N MET A 69 -7.72 0.81 8.25
CA MET A 69 -6.40 0.30 7.92
C MET A 69 -6.31 -1.22 8.05
N ARG A 70 -6.90 -1.79 9.10
CA ARG A 70 -6.97 -3.24 9.29
C ARG A 70 -7.76 -3.90 8.16
N GLU A 71 -8.88 -3.32 7.77
CA GLU A 71 -9.71 -3.81 6.68
C GLU A 71 -8.99 -3.71 5.33
N LEU A 72 -8.36 -2.58 5.05
CA LEU A 72 -7.53 -2.37 3.87
C LEU A 72 -6.42 -3.42 3.77
N MET A 73 -5.65 -3.63 4.85
CA MET A 73 -4.57 -4.62 4.85
C MET A 73 -5.09 -6.05 4.68
N ARG A 74 -6.23 -6.39 5.28
CA ARG A 74 -6.90 -7.69 5.08
C ARG A 74 -7.29 -7.89 3.61
N GLU A 75 -7.88 -6.88 2.98
CA GLU A 75 -8.24 -6.95 1.57
C GLU A 75 -7.00 -7.12 0.69
N ILE A 76 -5.96 -6.31 0.89
CA ILE A 76 -4.71 -6.38 0.12
C ILE A 76 -4.08 -7.77 0.23
N VAL A 77 -3.95 -8.33 1.44
CA VAL A 77 -3.37 -9.66 1.64
C VAL A 77 -4.21 -10.73 0.92
N ASN A 78 -5.53 -10.66 1.03
CA ASN A 78 -6.42 -11.61 0.35
C ASN A 78 -6.30 -11.51 -1.17
N ARG A 79 -6.25 -10.30 -1.72
CA ARG A 79 -6.09 -10.06 -3.16
C ARG A 79 -4.75 -10.56 -3.67
N LEU A 80 -3.65 -10.30 -2.95
CA LEU A 80 -2.31 -10.79 -3.31
C LEU A 80 -2.22 -12.32 -3.24
N TYR A 81 -2.87 -12.94 -2.24
CA TYR A 81 -2.96 -14.39 -2.14
C TYR A 81 -3.72 -14.99 -3.34
N THR A 82 -4.91 -14.45 -3.64
CA THR A 82 -5.71 -14.90 -4.80
C THR A 82 -4.97 -14.67 -6.12
N PHE A 83 -4.31 -13.53 -6.29
CA PHE A 83 -3.52 -13.22 -7.48
C PHE A 83 -2.45 -14.29 -7.72
N GLN A 84 -1.68 -14.64 -6.68
CA GLN A 84 -0.62 -15.63 -6.79
C GLN A 84 -1.13 -17.02 -7.15
N LEU A 85 -2.30 -17.42 -6.64
CA LEU A 85 -2.90 -18.70 -7.00
C LEU A 85 -3.43 -18.74 -8.44
N ARG A 86 -3.85 -17.59 -8.97
CA ARG A 86 -4.51 -17.49 -10.29
C ARG A 86 -3.59 -17.07 -11.43
N VAL A 87 -2.42 -16.50 -11.16
CA VAL A 87 -1.51 -15.97 -12.20
C VAL A 87 -1.06 -17.03 -13.23
N GLY A 88 -1.21 -18.31 -12.91
CA GLY A 88 -0.99 -19.44 -13.82
C GLY A 88 -2.11 -19.69 -14.84
N GLU A 89 -3.33 -19.22 -14.57
CA GLU A 89 -4.54 -19.48 -15.35
C GLU A 89 -4.59 -18.57 -16.58
N GLU A 90 -4.84 -19.13 -17.76
CA GLU A 90 -4.93 -18.38 -19.02
C GLU A 90 -5.98 -17.27 -18.96
N GLU A 91 -7.20 -17.59 -18.51
CA GLU A 91 -8.28 -16.61 -18.36
C GLU A 91 -7.91 -15.42 -17.46
N PHE A 92 -7.17 -15.69 -16.37
CA PHE A 92 -6.75 -14.62 -15.47
C PHE A 92 -5.63 -13.78 -16.08
N ARG A 93 -4.73 -14.36 -16.88
CA ARG A 93 -3.71 -13.62 -17.62
C ARG A 93 -4.34 -12.68 -18.65
N ASP A 94 -5.33 -13.15 -19.40
CA ASP A 94 -6.07 -12.32 -20.35
C ASP A 94 -6.77 -11.14 -19.66
N TYR A 95 -7.31 -11.38 -18.46
CA TYR A 95 -7.85 -10.31 -17.62
C TYR A 95 -6.76 -9.31 -17.22
N LEU A 96 -5.59 -9.77 -16.77
CA LEU A 96 -4.48 -8.90 -16.37
C LEU A 96 -3.97 -8.04 -17.53
N ASP A 97 -3.82 -8.58 -18.74
CA ASP A 97 -3.36 -7.81 -19.90
C ASP A 97 -4.30 -6.64 -20.22
N ARG A 98 -5.61 -6.87 -20.11
CA ARG A 98 -6.62 -5.81 -20.25
C ARG A 98 -6.50 -4.76 -19.14
N GLN A 99 -6.29 -5.19 -17.89
CA GLN A 99 -6.15 -4.26 -16.76
C GLN A 99 -4.85 -3.45 -16.84
N LEU A 100 -3.73 -4.05 -17.22
CA LEU A 100 -2.44 -3.37 -17.33
C LEU A 100 -2.43 -2.30 -18.42
N THR A 101 -3.32 -2.40 -19.42
CA THR A 101 -3.53 -1.32 -20.38
C THR A 101 -3.92 0.00 -19.68
N SER A 102 -4.59 -0.05 -18.52
CA SER A 102 -4.97 1.16 -17.76
C SER A 102 -3.79 1.87 -17.09
N THR A 103 -2.63 1.22 -16.96
CA THR A 103 -1.42 1.78 -16.33
C THR A 103 -0.47 2.40 -17.37
N TRP A 104 -0.91 2.62 -18.61
CA TRP A 104 -0.04 3.09 -19.69
C TRP A 104 0.61 4.46 -19.42
N ASN A 105 -0.01 5.27 -18.56
CA ASN A 105 0.47 6.59 -18.16
C ASN A 105 1.22 6.59 -16.82
N TRP A 106 1.46 5.42 -16.21
CA TRP A 106 2.25 5.33 -14.99
C TRP A 106 3.74 5.35 -15.34
N ASP A 107 4.54 5.91 -14.44
CA ASP A 107 5.99 5.86 -14.57
C ASP A 107 6.48 4.41 -14.58
N GLN A 108 7.53 4.15 -15.35
CA GLN A 108 8.18 2.85 -15.35
C GLN A 108 8.79 2.57 -13.96
N PRO A 109 8.71 1.32 -13.47
CA PRO A 109 9.23 0.99 -12.15
C PRO A 109 10.75 1.18 -12.09
N ARG A 110 11.22 1.67 -10.95
CA ARG A 110 12.64 1.76 -10.61
C ARG A 110 12.94 0.86 -9.41
N LEU A 111 14.20 0.46 -9.27
CA LEU A 111 14.66 -0.28 -8.10
C LEU A 111 14.50 0.58 -6.84
N ASP A 112 13.75 0.09 -5.86
CA ASP A 112 13.70 0.75 -4.56
C ASP A 112 15.07 0.65 -3.86
N TRP A 113 15.63 1.78 -3.44
CA TRP A 113 16.96 1.81 -2.84
C TRP A 113 17.03 1.04 -1.52
N LYS A 114 16.01 1.14 -0.67
CA LYS A 114 16.01 0.49 0.65
C LYS A 114 15.94 -1.04 0.50
N LEU A 115 15.24 -1.55 -0.51
CA LEU A 115 15.14 -2.98 -0.82
C LEU A 115 16.28 -3.50 -1.71
N ALA A 116 16.90 -2.65 -2.54
CA ALA A 116 17.97 -3.06 -3.43
C ALA A 116 19.22 -3.49 -2.65
N GLY A 117 19.74 -4.69 -2.95
CA GLY A 117 21.04 -5.14 -2.43
C GLY A 117 22.22 -4.36 -3.03
N ARG A 118 23.43 -4.56 -2.47
CA ARG A 118 24.65 -3.83 -2.88
C ARG A 118 24.94 -3.86 -4.39
N LYS A 119 24.67 -4.97 -5.06
CA LYS A 119 24.88 -5.10 -6.52
C LYS A 119 23.85 -4.29 -7.30
N LEU A 120 22.57 -4.36 -6.90
CA LEU A 120 21.47 -3.67 -7.58
C LEU A 120 21.57 -2.15 -7.46
N ARG A 121 22.00 -1.63 -6.30
CA ARG A 121 22.25 -0.19 -6.10
C ARG A 121 23.36 0.38 -6.98
N LYS A 122 24.29 -0.47 -7.46
CA LYS A 122 25.39 -0.06 -8.34
C LYS A 122 25.05 -0.18 -9.83
N ARG A 123 23.90 -0.79 -10.17
CA ARG A 123 23.50 -0.98 -11.56
C ARG A 123 23.11 0.37 -12.15
N LYS A 124 23.61 0.65 -13.35
CA LYS A 124 23.18 1.79 -14.18
C LYS A 124 22.09 1.32 -15.14
N GLY A 125 21.17 2.21 -15.49
CA GLY A 125 20.05 1.92 -16.36
C GLY A 125 18.87 2.83 -16.06
N THR A 126 17.82 2.70 -16.87
CA THR A 126 16.59 3.49 -16.74
C THR A 126 15.79 3.18 -15.47
N ASP A 127 16.05 2.02 -14.85
CA ASP A 127 15.41 1.55 -13.62
C ASP A 127 16.36 1.55 -12.41
N ALA A 128 17.49 2.26 -12.50
CA ALA A 128 18.48 2.34 -11.43
C ALA A 128 17.87 2.87 -10.12
N ALA A 129 18.38 2.37 -8.99
CA ALA A 129 17.93 2.82 -7.67
C ALA A 129 18.45 4.23 -7.35
N GLU A 130 17.58 5.10 -6.87
CA GLU A 130 17.94 6.45 -6.43
C GLU A 130 18.16 6.48 -4.91
N PRO A 131 19.29 7.03 -4.42
CA PRO A 131 19.51 7.18 -2.99
C PRO A 131 18.46 8.12 -2.38
N PRO A 132 18.06 7.89 -1.13
CA PRO A 132 17.17 8.83 -0.44
C PRO A 132 17.82 10.20 -0.36
N VAL A 133 17.03 11.25 -0.55
CA VAL A 133 17.47 12.64 -0.37
C VAL A 133 17.85 12.85 1.10
N PRO A 134 19.02 13.43 1.42
CA PRO A 134 19.41 13.74 2.80
C PRO A 134 18.39 14.67 3.46
N GLU A 135 18.06 14.43 4.73
CA GLU A 135 17.06 15.21 5.49
C GLU A 135 17.48 16.68 5.77
N SER A 136 18.66 17.13 5.31
CA SER A 136 19.19 18.47 5.61
C SER A 136 18.65 19.61 4.73
N ASP A 137 17.85 19.32 3.70
CA ASP A 137 17.38 20.34 2.73
C ASP A 137 15.86 20.62 2.80
N VAL A 138 15.19 20.20 3.88
CA VAL A 138 13.80 20.61 4.15
C VAL A 138 13.81 21.63 5.30
N SER A 139 14.20 22.86 4.96
CA SER A 139 13.97 24.05 5.80
C SER A 139 12.60 24.66 5.50
#